data_AF-A0A9W6ZC59-F1
#
_entry.id   AF-A0A9W6ZC59-F1
#
_cell.length_a   1.000
_cell.length_b   1.000
_cell.length_c   1.000
_cell.angle_alpha   90.00
_cell.angle_beta   90.00
_cell.angle_gamma   90.00
#
_symmetry.space_group_name_H-M   'P 1'
#
loop_
_entity.id
_entity.type
_entity.pdbx_description
1 polymer ?
#
loop_
_entity_poly.entity_id
_entity_poly.type
_entity_poly.pdbx_seq_one_letter_code
_entity_poly.pdbx_strand_id
1 'polypeptide(L)'
;MNDDVRSLAALAIESSFGPDVAFTPTRPAADTAFSGSVVLELRVFGPNLESNEFNESRESIAHNEPNVSSESSAHNEPNEPNKPTEPNKPTEPTEPTEPNKPNEPNGTAVNVVLKHSCVRVLELEEDCGAEKREKTEKTDKSSVNECAFLQLYSSKLPPSTVPIPSTLYTKIHPTLGVTLLMSSHSSFQQLPVVPLGPRTTATLKWLANFHATFLQSRPSPISLKPLSESGGWDSGTHLCLSKRPPKEIDTLAEDLTNFAERFKDHHPYFNSPRARSQPDRGVVAAARKASEYLSSPTHPHLTMVHGDYKSGNFFYDPSDPSYVSVIDWQWTGPGVPSTDLIYLCVMALSDEACGDYESNVLRPYHGFLAEALPSGVRYPYRELVDEFKIAAVDFHRWLATSRTRTMTVESMGKSRDNVDVNHGIWRRSIERIAWLWKLVDEALDDIDKGVLKI
;
A
#
# COMPACT_ATOMS: atom_id res chain seq x y z
N MET A 1 -4.25 22.30 -15.17
CA MET A 1 -4.09 20.94 -15.75
C MET A 1 -3.52 21.13 -17.14
N ASN A 2 -2.38 20.51 -17.45
CA ASN A 2 -1.79 20.54 -18.78
C ASN A 2 -2.76 19.92 -19.83
N ASP A 3 -2.76 20.44 -21.06
CA ASP A 3 -3.67 20.04 -22.15
C ASP A 3 -3.55 18.55 -22.50
N ASP A 4 -2.35 17.97 -22.41
CA ASP A 4 -2.14 16.52 -22.65
C ASP A 4 -2.82 15.66 -21.59
N VAL A 5 -2.63 15.98 -20.32
CA VAL A 5 -3.26 15.24 -19.20
C VAL A 5 -4.77 15.43 -19.25
N ARG A 6 -5.26 16.62 -19.60
CA ARG A 6 -6.69 16.89 -19.80
C ARG A 6 -7.26 16.05 -20.95
N SER A 7 -6.53 15.92 -22.06
CA SER A 7 -6.94 15.09 -23.20
C SER A 7 -6.96 13.61 -22.83
N LEU A 8 -5.96 13.12 -22.10
CA LEU A 8 -5.93 11.75 -21.59
C LEU A 8 -7.05 11.48 -20.58
N ALA A 9 -7.35 12.45 -19.71
CA ALA A 9 -8.47 12.37 -18.77
C ALA A 9 -9.80 12.29 -19.52
N ALA A 10 -10.01 13.13 -20.53
CA ALA A 10 -11.20 13.11 -21.36
C ALA A 10 -11.37 11.74 -22.05
N LEU A 11 -10.30 11.21 -22.65
CA LEU A 11 -10.32 9.88 -23.28
C LEU A 11 -10.65 8.77 -22.27
N ALA A 12 -10.02 8.77 -21.10
CA ALA A 12 -10.26 7.76 -20.07
C ALA A 12 -11.71 7.81 -19.55
N ILE A 13 -12.24 9.02 -19.37
CA ILE A 13 -13.61 9.26 -18.89
C ILE A 13 -14.63 8.87 -19.95
N GLU A 14 -14.45 9.32 -21.19
CA GLU A 14 -15.33 8.95 -22.32
C GLU A 14 -15.35 7.43 -22.52
N SER A 15 -14.19 6.76 -22.42
CA SER A 15 -14.12 5.30 -22.51
C SER A 15 -14.81 4.58 -21.35
N SER A 16 -14.90 5.21 -20.17
CA SER A 16 -15.45 4.57 -18.96
C SER A 16 -16.95 4.86 -18.78
N PHE A 17 -17.41 6.04 -19.19
CA PHE A 17 -18.75 6.54 -18.89
C PHE A 17 -19.55 7.01 -20.12
N GLY A 18 -18.94 7.00 -21.32
CA GLY A 18 -19.56 7.44 -22.58
C GLY A 18 -19.31 8.92 -22.91
N PRO A 19 -19.73 9.38 -24.11
CA PRO A 19 -19.39 10.70 -24.66
C PRO A 19 -20.14 11.89 -24.04
N ASP A 20 -21.24 11.65 -23.32
CA ASP A 20 -22.12 12.70 -22.78
C ASP A 20 -21.85 13.05 -21.32
N VAL A 21 -20.61 12.82 -20.84
CA VAL A 21 -20.22 13.13 -19.47
C VAL A 21 -19.29 14.34 -19.40
N ALA A 22 -19.51 15.18 -18.39
CA ALA A 22 -18.63 16.29 -18.06
C ALA A 22 -17.78 15.91 -16.85
N PHE A 23 -16.59 16.50 -16.70
CA PHE A 23 -15.77 16.32 -15.51
C PHE A 23 -15.03 17.58 -15.09
N THR A 24 -14.78 17.69 -13.79
CA THR A 24 -14.03 18.79 -13.19
C THR A 24 -13.10 18.27 -12.10
N PRO A 25 -11.85 18.75 -12.01
CA PRO A 25 -11.00 18.46 -10.85
C PRO A 25 -11.65 18.94 -9.54
N THR A 26 -11.59 18.13 -8.47
CA THR A 26 -12.15 18.49 -7.15
C THR A 26 -11.28 19.50 -6.40
N ARG A 27 -10.00 19.60 -6.78
CA ARG A 27 -9.05 20.61 -6.29
C ARG A 27 -8.33 21.22 -7.47
N PRO A 28 -7.85 22.48 -7.37
CA PRO A 28 -6.92 23.01 -8.36
C PRO A 28 -5.76 22.04 -8.46
N ALA A 29 -5.49 21.51 -9.66
CA ALA A 29 -4.23 20.86 -9.91
C ALA A 29 -3.17 21.93 -9.60
N ALA A 30 -2.46 21.80 -8.47
CA ALA A 30 -1.19 22.51 -8.33
C ALA A 30 -0.43 22.25 -9.62
N ASP A 31 0.15 23.27 -10.25
CA ASP A 31 0.83 23.13 -11.54
C ASP A 31 1.90 22.04 -11.45
N THR A 32 1.50 20.79 -11.73
CA THR A 32 2.37 19.65 -11.74
C THR A 32 3.07 19.75 -13.08
N ALA A 33 4.22 20.41 -13.06
CA ALA A 33 5.19 20.36 -14.14
C ALA A 33 5.41 18.89 -14.57
N PHE A 34 5.67 18.70 -15.86
CA PHE A 34 5.67 17.42 -16.59
C PHE A 34 6.66 16.35 -16.07
N SER A 35 7.38 16.59 -14.97
CA SER A 35 8.29 15.63 -14.39
C SER A 35 7.56 14.66 -13.46
N GLY A 36 7.00 13.58 -14.02
CA GLY A 36 6.73 12.36 -13.28
C GLY A 36 5.29 11.86 -13.28
N SER A 37 4.68 11.76 -12.09
CA SER A 37 3.34 11.18 -11.93
C SER A 37 2.37 12.25 -11.43
N VAL A 38 1.23 12.37 -12.10
CA VAL A 38 0.13 13.26 -11.78
C VAL A 38 -1.02 12.42 -11.22
N VAL A 39 -1.57 12.82 -10.07
CA VAL A 39 -2.76 12.22 -9.47
C VAL A 39 -3.81 13.30 -9.27
N LEU A 40 -4.97 13.11 -9.86
CA LEU A 40 -6.08 14.06 -9.82
C LEU A 40 -7.35 13.35 -9.39
N GLU A 41 -8.03 13.93 -8.41
CA GLU A 41 -9.41 13.55 -8.14
C GLU A 41 -10.34 14.40 -9.01
N LEU A 42 -11.24 13.72 -9.72
CA LEU A 42 -12.17 14.29 -10.67
C LEU A 42 -13.60 13.96 -10.24
N ARG A 43 -14.47 14.95 -10.34
CA ARG A 43 -15.93 14.77 -10.22
C ARG A 43 -16.50 14.66 -11.63
N VAL A 44 -17.15 13.55 -11.94
CA VAL A 44 -17.77 13.25 -13.25
C VAL A 44 -19.28 13.40 -13.13
N PHE A 45 -19.92 14.03 -14.12
CA PHE A 45 -21.35 14.34 -14.17
C PHE A 45 -21.96 13.80 -15.46
N GLY A 46 -23.16 13.21 -15.39
CA GLY A 46 -23.84 12.69 -16.57
C GLY A 46 -25.24 12.16 -16.28
N PRO A 47 -26.12 12.08 -17.31
CA PRO A 47 -27.54 11.78 -17.12
C PRO A 47 -27.84 10.33 -16.72
N ASN A 48 -26.89 9.41 -16.91
CA ASN A 48 -27.01 7.98 -16.58
C ASN A 48 -25.80 7.47 -15.78
N LEU A 49 -25.22 8.32 -14.94
CA LEU A 49 -24.28 7.84 -13.92
C LEU A 49 -25.12 7.14 -12.84
N GLU A 50 -25.60 5.93 -13.13
CA GLU A 50 -26.16 5.08 -12.10
C GLU A 50 -25.12 5.00 -10.99
N SER A 51 -25.56 5.07 -9.73
CA SER A 51 -24.74 4.74 -8.56
C SER A 51 -24.34 3.25 -8.53
N ASN A 52 -24.33 2.60 -9.69
CA ASN A 52 -24.09 1.20 -9.88
C ASN A 52 -22.59 0.91 -9.76
N GLU A 53 -22.33 -0.20 -9.07
CA GLU A 53 -21.04 -0.84 -8.78
C GLU A 53 -20.23 -0.37 -7.56
N PHE A 54 -20.52 0.76 -6.89
CA PHE A 54 -19.72 1.15 -5.71
C PHE A 54 -20.21 0.62 -4.36
N ASN A 55 -21.44 0.06 -4.30
CA ASN A 55 -22.07 -0.40 -3.05
C ASN A 55 -22.41 -1.91 -3.01
N GLU A 56 -22.22 -2.68 -4.09
CA GLU A 56 -22.62 -4.10 -4.12
C GLU A 56 -21.82 -5.00 -3.15
N SER A 57 -20.69 -4.53 -2.63
CA SER A 57 -19.95 -5.23 -1.57
C SER A 57 -20.63 -5.17 -0.19
N ARG A 58 -21.64 -4.29 0.01
CA ARG A 58 -22.29 -4.09 1.32
C ARG A 58 -23.47 -5.02 1.59
N GLU A 59 -24.17 -5.51 0.57
CA GLU A 59 -25.44 -6.22 0.78
C GLU A 59 -25.32 -7.73 1.05
N SER A 60 -24.14 -8.34 0.86
CA SER A 60 -23.96 -9.79 1.03
C SER A 60 -23.62 -10.26 2.46
N ILE A 61 -23.46 -9.34 3.43
CA ILE A 61 -23.01 -9.68 4.80
C ILE A 61 -24.17 -9.56 5.83
N ALA A 62 -25.27 -8.90 5.48
CA ALA A 62 -26.30 -8.51 6.44
C ALA A 62 -27.49 -9.48 6.57
N HIS A 63 -27.34 -10.79 6.37
CA HIS A 63 -28.43 -11.75 6.67
C HIS A 63 -27.90 -13.04 7.28
N ASN A 64 -27.69 -13.01 8.61
CA ASN A 64 -27.97 -14.14 9.50
C ASN A 64 -27.70 -13.75 10.96
N GLU A 65 -28.66 -13.13 11.64
CA GLU A 65 -28.87 -13.34 13.09
C GLU A 65 -30.38 -13.24 13.43
N PRO A 66 -30.86 -14.01 14.44
CA PRO A 66 -32.28 -14.15 14.72
C PRO A 66 -32.82 -13.04 15.63
N ASN A 67 -34.08 -12.70 15.33
CA ASN A 67 -34.91 -11.65 15.90
C ASN A 67 -35.24 -11.89 17.39
N VAL A 68 -35.02 -10.88 18.25
CA VAL A 68 -35.66 -10.78 19.57
C VAL A 68 -36.22 -9.37 19.76
N SER A 69 -37.54 -9.33 19.93
CA SER A 69 -38.43 -8.19 20.11
C SER A 69 -38.36 -7.57 21.52
N SER A 70 -38.55 -6.25 21.61
CA SER A 70 -39.30 -5.63 22.71
C SER A 70 -39.85 -4.26 22.33
N GLU A 71 -41.17 -4.15 22.35
CA GLU A 71 -41.99 -2.94 22.23
C GLU A 71 -41.94 -2.08 23.52
N SER A 72 -42.15 -0.76 23.41
CA SER A 72 -43.11 -0.04 24.25
C SER A 72 -43.38 1.40 23.80
N SER A 73 -44.59 1.59 23.27
CA SER A 73 -45.61 2.62 23.53
C SER A 73 -45.30 4.12 23.71
N ALA A 74 -46.06 4.88 22.92
CA ALA A 74 -46.34 6.32 22.86
C ALA A 74 -46.92 6.97 24.14
N HIS A 75 -46.80 8.30 24.22
CA HIS A 75 -47.85 9.19 24.71
C HIS A 75 -47.79 10.57 24.03
N ASN A 76 -48.95 11.02 23.52
CA ASN A 76 -49.26 12.33 22.96
C ASN A 76 -50.15 13.10 23.96
N GLU A 77 -50.05 14.44 23.96
CA GLU A 77 -51.12 15.47 24.11
C GLU A 77 -50.54 16.83 24.61
N PRO A 78 -51.23 17.99 24.50
CA PRO A 78 -51.76 18.66 23.30
C PRO A 78 -51.42 20.18 23.24
N ASN A 79 -51.81 20.85 22.15
CA ASN A 79 -51.63 22.28 21.83
C ASN A 79 -52.74 23.19 22.36
N GLU A 80 -52.41 24.47 22.65
CA GLU A 80 -53.09 25.74 22.26
C GLU A 80 -52.69 26.93 23.19
N PRO A 81 -52.93 28.23 22.89
CA PRO A 81 -53.02 28.96 21.60
C PRO A 81 -52.26 30.32 21.57
N ASN A 82 -52.23 30.95 20.38
CA ASN A 82 -51.54 32.20 20.01
C ASN A 82 -52.17 33.53 20.51
N LYS A 83 -51.32 34.57 20.72
CA LYS A 83 -51.65 36.02 20.55
C LYS A 83 -50.38 36.90 20.57
N PRO A 84 -50.42 38.20 20.17
CA PRO A 84 -50.29 38.72 18.81
C PRO A 84 -49.02 39.59 18.58
N THR A 85 -48.82 39.95 17.31
CA THR A 85 -47.71 40.67 16.66
C THR A 85 -47.50 42.14 17.08
N GLU A 86 -46.24 42.57 17.15
CA GLU A 86 -45.80 43.98 17.20
C GLU A 86 -45.05 44.39 15.91
N PRO A 87 -44.99 45.70 15.55
CA PRO A 87 -44.73 46.16 14.18
C PRO A 87 -43.26 46.45 13.84
N ASN A 88 -43.00 46.42 12.52
CA ASN A 88 -41.72 46.51 11.82
C ASN A 88 -40.83 47.73 12.15
N LYS A 89 -39.51 47.48 12.22
CA LYS A 89 -38.43 48.47 12.12
C LYS A 89 -37.87 48.50 10.67
N PRO A 90 -37.44 49.64 10.10
CA PRO A 90 -37.10 49.75 8.68
C PRO A 90 -35.79 49.05 8.30
N THR A 91 -35.76 48.53 7.08
CA THR A 91 -34.66 47.80 6.42
C THR A 91 -33.48 48.72 6.07
N GLU A 92 -32.25 48.30 6.38
CA GLU A 92 -31.01 48.86 5.81
C GLU A 92 -30.80 48.36 4.36
N PRO A 93 -30.08 49.09 3.50
CA PRO A 93 -29.99 48.78 2.07
C PRO A 93 -29.11 47.55 1.81
N THR A 94 -29.61 46.67 0.95
CA THR A 94 -28.94 45.45 0.45
C THR A 94 -27.65 45.78 -0.30
N GLU A 95 -26.54 45.14 0.10
CA GLU A 95 -25.33 45.01 -0.71
C GLU A 95 -25.61 44.27 -2.03
N PRO A 96 -24.87 44.57 -3.12
CA PRO A 96 -25.11 43.96 -4.41
C PRO A 96 -24.78 42.46 -4.38
N THR A 97 -25.73 41.65 -4.83
CA THR A 97 -25.60 40.19 -5.01
C THR A 97 -24.35 39.83 -5.80
N GLU A 98 -23.49 39.00 -5.22
CA GLU A 98 -22.43 38.29 -5.94
C GLU A 98 -23.03 37.54 -7.15
N PRO A 99 -22.31 37.46 -8.28
CA PRO A 99 -22.79 36.74 -9.45
C PRO A 99 -23.05 35.27 -9.09
N ASN A 100 -24.23 34.77 -9.46
CA ASN A 100 -24.64 33.39 -9.24
C ASN A 100 -23.54 32.42 -9.66
N LYS A 101 -23.14 31.57 -8.70
CA LYS A 101 -22.41 30.32 -8.98
C LYS A 101 -23.12 29.59 -10.12
N PRO A 102 -22.40 29.00 -11.09
CA PRO A 102 -23.04 28.18 -12.13
C PRO A 102 -23.89 27.11 -11.44
N ASN A 103 -25.13 26.94 -11.89
CA ASN A 103 -26.00 25.86 -11.42
C ASN A 103 -25.24 24.53 -11.56
N GLU A 104 -25.13 23.76 -10.47
CA GLU A 104 -24.66 22.37 -10.57
C GLU A 104 -25.61 21.63 -11.53
N PRO A 105 -25.09 20.93 -12.55
CA PRO A 105 -25.93 20.19 -13.49
C PRO A 105 -26.78 19.16 -12.73
N ASN A 106 -28.07 19.07 -13.10
CA ASN A 106 -29.08 18.17 -12.54
C ASN A 106 -28.82 16.68 -12.86
N GLY A 107 -27.66 16.16 -12.50
CA GLY A 107 -27.25 14.77 -12.70
C GLY A 107 -26.56 14.19 -11.46
N THR A 108 -26.58 12.86 -11.34
CA THR A 108 -25.74 12.13 -10.37
C THR A 108 -24.26 12.39 -10.68
N ALA A 109 -23.42 12.42 -9.64
CA ALA A 109 -22.00 12.67 -9.77
C ALA A 109 -21.19 11.57 -9.07
N VAL A 110 -20.09 11.14 -9.70
CA VAL A 110 -19.16 10.16 -9.13
C VAL A 110 -17.77 10.77 -8.99
N ASN A 111 -17.05 10.40 -7.93
CA ASN A 111 -15.67 10.80 -7.72
C ASN A 111 -14.73 9.68 -8.18
N VAL A 112 -13.78 10.04 -9.04
CA VAL A 112 -12.77 9.13 -9.58
C VAL A 112 -11.39 9.72 -9.38
N VAL A 113 -10.38 8.87 -9.38
CA VAL A 113 -8.96 9.24 -9.34
C VAL A 113 -8.33 8.90 -10.68
N LEU A 114 -7.79 9.91 -11.35
CA LEU A 114 -6.92 9.77 -12.50
C LEU A 114 -5.47 9.77 -12.01
N LYS A 115 -4.71 8.71 -12.34
CA LYS A 115 -3.26 8.66 -12.16
C LYS A 115 -2.62 8.55 -13.55
N HIS A 116 -1.76 9.50 -13.89
CA HIS A 116 -0.96 9.45 -15.11
C HIS A 116 0.53 9.51 -14.76
N SER A 117 1.35 8.62 -15.32
CA SER A 117 2.80 8.59 -15.13
C SER A 117 3.52 8.64 -16.47
N CYS A 118 4.26 9.73 -16.74
CA CYS A 118 4.96 9.94 -18.00
C CYS A 118 6.10 8.92 -18.23
N VAL A 119 6.51 8.71 -19.49
CA VAL A 119 7.76 7.99 -19.82
C VAL A 119 8.94 8.94 -19.64
N ARG A 120 9.58 8.89 -18.47
CA ARG A 120 10.61 9.85 -18.06
C ARG A 120 11.92 9.63 -18.79
N VAL A 121 12.25 8.40 -19.21
CA VAL A 121 13.51 8.10 -19.89
C VAL A 121 13.63 8.83 -21.24
N LEU A 122 12.49 9.12 -21.89
CA LEU A 122 12.44 9.87 -23.15
C LEU A 122 12.69 11.37 -22.96
N GLU A 123 12.57 11.88 -21.73
CA GLU A 123 12.83 13.27 -21.37
C GLU A 123 14.30 13.50 -20.95
N LEU A 124 15.10 12.43 -20.86
CA LEU A 124 16.50 12.53 -20.48
C LEU A 124 17.37 12.98 -21.66
N GLU A 125 18.27 13.92 -21.39
CA GLU A 125 19.37 14.26 -22.30
C GLU A 125 20.22 13.02 -22.63
N GLU A 126 20.78 12.97 -23.84
CA GLU A 126 21.56 11.81 -24.30
C GLU A 126 22.76 11.51 -23.40
N ASP A 127 23.39 12.55 -22.86
CA ASP A 127 24.56 12.49 -21.98
C ASP A 127 24.22 12.36 -20.49
N CYS A 128 22.96 12.13 -20.14
CA CYS A 128 22.59 11.87 -18.75
C CYS A 128 23.38 10.65 -18.22
N GLY A 129 24.03 10.80 -17.07
CA GLY A 129 24.85 9.75 -16.48
C GLY A 129 24.06 8.43 -16.28
N ALA A 130 24.75 7.30 -16.45
CA ALA A 130 24.14 5.96 -16.43
C ALA A 130 23.25 5.70 -15.21
N GLU A 131 23.69 6.13 -14.02
CA GLU A 131 22.91 5.97 -12.77
C GLU A 131 21.57 6.73 -12.81
N LYS A 132 21.57 7.96 -13.35
CA LYS A 132 20.35 8.75 -13.51
C LYS A 132 19.39 8.06 -14.49
N ARG A 133 19.91 7.56 -15.61
CA ARG A 133 19.14 6.82 -16.61
C ARG A 133 18.52 5.55 -16.01
N GLU A 134 19.31 4.70 -15.36
CA GLU A 134 18.85 3.46 -14.75
C GLU A 134 17.74 3.70 -13.70
N LYS A 135 17.91 4.70 -12.84
CA LYS A 135 16.89 5.09 -11.84
C LYS A 135 15.58 5.53 -12.52
N THR A 136 15.69 6.20 -13.65
CA THR A 136 14.54 6.72 -14.41
C THR A 136 13.80 5.58 -15.10
N GLU A 137 14.53 4.70 -15.80
CA GLU A 137 13.99 3.48 -16.42
C GLU A 137 13.28 2.58 -15.40
N LYS A 138 13.86 2.44 -14.21
CA LYS A 138 13.23 1.72 -13.09
C LYS A 138 11.89 2.34 -12.69
N THR A 139 11.78 3.66 -12.69
CA THR A 139 10.54 4.38 -12.34
C THR A 139 9.46 4.19 -13.42
N ASP A 140 9.84 4.28 -14.69
CA ASP A 140 8.94 4.04 -15.81
C ASP A 140 8.43 2.59 -15.80
N LYS A 141 9.35 1.64 -15.58
CA LYS A 141 9.04 0.20 -15.48
C LYS A 141 8.09 -0.11 -14.33
N SER A 142 8.25 0.54 -13.18
CA SER A 142 7.31 0.40 -12.05
C SER A 142 5.90 0.91 -12.38
N SER A 143 5.77 1.98 -13.15
CA SER A 143 4.46 2.48 -13.58
C SER A 143 3.77 1.51 -14.55
N VAL A 144 4.54 0.93 -15.48
CA VAL A 144 4.06 -0.14 -16.38
C VAL A 144 3.63 -1.37 -15.59
N ASN A 145 4.37 -1.73 -14.54
CA ASN A 145 4.08 -2.87 -13.69
C ASN A 145 2.71 -2.76 -13.01
N GLU A 146 2.38 -1.59 -12.48
CA GLU A 146 1.07 -1.32 -11.87
C GLU A 146 -0.07 -1.51 -12.86
N CYS A 147 0.07 -0.93 -14.06
CA CYS A 147 -0.92 -1.08 -15.13
C CYS A 147 -1.10 -2.54 -15.56
N ALA A 148 0.01 -3.25 -15.75
CA ALA A 148 0.01 -4.66 -16.15
C ALA A 148 -0.68 -5.55 -15.10
N PHE A 149 -0.42 -5.32 -13.81
CA PHE A 149 -1.10 -6.03 -12.73
C PHE A 149 -2.61 -5.78 -12.78
N LEU A 150 -3.02 -4.51 -12.87
CA LEU A 150 -4.43 -4.13 -12.92
C LEU A 150 -5.15 -4.74 -14.14
N GLN A 151 -4.49 -4.84 -15.30
CA GLN A 151 -5.07 -5.44 -16.50
C GLN A 151 -5.19 -6.97 -16.42
N LEU A 152 -4.21 -7.65 -15.83
CA LEU A 152 -4.09 -9.12 -15.93
C LEU A 152 -4.60 -9.88 -14.71
N TYR A 153 -4.64 -9.24 -13.55
CA TYR A 153 -4.82 -9.92 -12.27
C TYR A 153 -5.85 -9.29 -11.33
N SER A 154 -6.19 -8.00 -11.47
CA SER A 154 -7.16 -7.36 -10.55
C SER A 154 -8.52 -8.04 -10.52
N SER A 155 -9.02 -8.52 -11.66
CA SER A 155 -10.31 -9.23 -11.77
C SER A 155 -10.34 -10.60 -11.09
N LYS A 156 -9.17 -11.14 -10.69
CA LYS A 156 -9.05 -12.40 -9.94
C LYS A 156 -9.14 -12.17 -8.43
N LEU A 157 -9.06 -10.92 -7.97
CA LEU A 157 -9.12 -10.59 -6.55
C LEU A 157 -10.56 -10.74 -6.04
N PRO A 158 -10.80 -11.47 -4.94
CA PRO A 158 -12.13 -11.57 -4.34
C PRO A 158 -12.50 -10.22 -3.67
N PRO A 159 -13.49 -9.46 -4.19
CA PRO A 159 -13.75 -8.09 -3.73
C PRO A 159 -14.18 -7.99 -2.27
N SER A 160 -14.79 -9.05 -1.71
CA SER A 160 -15.25 -9.10 -0.32
C SER A 160 -14.11 -9.23 0.71
N THR A 161 -12.93 -9.70 0.30
CA THR A 161 -11.80 -9.95 1.20
C THR A 161 -10.52 -9.25 0.77
N VAL A 162 -10.40 -8.88 -0.50
CA VAL A 162 -9.27 -8.16 -1.07
C VAL A 162 -9.80 -6.93 -1.84
N PRO A 163 -10.52 -6.01 -1.18
CA PRO A 163 -11.00 -4.81 -1.84
C PRO A 163 -9.83 -3.93 -2.30
N ILE A 164 -9.99 -3.40 -3.51
CA ILE A 164 -9.11 -2.43 -4.16
C ILE A 164 -10.03 -1.38 -4.82
N PRO A 165 -9.53 -0.17 -5.18
CA PRO A 165 -10.37 0.74 -5.94
C PRO A 165 -10.74 0.14 -7.29
N SER A 166 -12.00 0.25 -7.68
CA SER A 166 -12.49 -0.28 -8.95
C SER A 166 -11.70 0.37 -10.08
N THR A 167 -11.14 -0.46 -10.94
CA THR A 167 -10.32 -0.01 -12.06
C THR A 167 -11.20 0.23 -13.27
N LEU A 168 -11.42 1.50 -13.62
CA LEU A 168 -12.34 1.94 -14.67
C LEU A 168 -11.64 2.03 -16.03
N TYR A 169 -10.37 2.45 -16.04
CA TYR A 169 -9.57 2.57 -17.24
C TYR A 169 -8.10 2.29 -16.94
N THR A 170 -7.43 1.57 -17.84
CA THR A 170 -5.99 1.35 -17.79
C THR A 170 -5.41 1.38 -19.19
N LYS A 171 -4.32 2.12 -19.38
CA LYS A 171 -3.64 2.19 -20.67
C LYS A 171 -2.14 2.40 -20.50
N ILE A 172 -1.37 1.61 -21.25
CA ILE A 172 0.05 1.85 -21.50
C ILE A 172 0.15 2.54 -22.86
N HIS A 173 0.68 3.76 -22.86
CA HIS A 173 0.98 4.57 -24.02
C HIS A 173 2.50 4.53 -24.25
N PRO A 174 3.00 4.00 -25.38
CA PRO A 174 4.44 3.81 -25.58
C PRO A 174 5.30 5.06 -25.41
N THR A 175 4.75 6.25 -25.72
CA THR A 175 5.46 7.53 -25.63
C THR A 175 4.94 8.46 -24.55
N LEU A 176 3.68 8.32 -24.13
CA LEU A 176 3.05 9.21 -23.13
C LEU A 176 3.08 8.61 -21.72
N GLY A 177 3.26 7.29 -21.58
CA GLY A 177 3.37 6.62 -20.29
C GLY A 177 2.11 5.86 -19.90
N VAL A 178 1.76 5.84 -18.62
CA VAL A 178 0.66 5.02 -18.09
C VAL A 178 -0.47 5.90 -17.60
N THR A 179 -1.70 5.58 -18.00
CA THR A 179 -2.92 6.25 -17.54
C THR A 179 -3.84 5.25 -16.85
N LEU A 180 -4.26 5.57 -15.63
CA LEU A 180 -5.19 4.80 -14.82
C LEU A 180 -6.36 5.71 -14.41
N LEU A 181 -7.58 5.18 -14.46
CA LEU A 181 -8.77 5.79 -13.86
C LEU A 181 -9.36 4.78 -12.89
N MET A 182 -9.59 5.23 -11.66
CA MET A 182 -10.05 4.37 -10.56
C MET A 182 -11.15 5.05 -9.76
N SER A 183 -11.92 4.27 -9.01
CA SER A 183 -12.84 4.81 -8.01
C SER A 183 -12.10 5.61 -6.93
N SER A 184 -12.72 6.69 -6.45
CA SER A 184 -12.14 7.47 -5.35
C SER A 184 -12.41 6.82 -4.00
N HIS A 185 -11.40 6.86 -3.14
CA HIS A 185 -11.49 6.54 -1.71
C HIS A 185 -11.24 7.79 -0.85
N SER A 186 -11.58 8.99 -1.33
CA SER A 186 -11.30 10.25 -0.62
C SER A 186 -12.03 10.39 0.72
N SER A 187 -13.10 9.63 0.94
CA SER A 187 -13.78 9.52 2.24
C SER A 187 -13.07 8.58 3.23
N PHE A 188 -12.10 7.78 2.76
CA PHE A 188 -11.37 6.83 3.60
C PHE A 188 -10.14 7.48 4.21
N GLN A 189 -9.71 6.92 5.33
CA GLN A 189 -8.59 7.42 6.10
C GLN A 189 -7.34 6.59 5.85
N GLN A 190 -6.19 7.26 5.72
CA GLN A 190 -4.90 6.59 5.82
C GLN A 190 -4.31 6.84 7.22
N LEU A 191 -3.71 5.80 7.78
CA LEU A 191 -3.11 5.87 9.12
C LEU A 191 -1.59 5.80 8.97
N PRO A 192 -0.81 6.73 9.54
CA PRO A 192 0.64 6.67 9.45
C PRO A 192 1.24 5.47 10.20
N VAL A 193 0.51 4.94 11.18
CA VAL A 193 0.80 3.69 11.89
C VAL A 193 -0.51 2.91 12.00
N VAL A 194 -0.47 1.62 11.72
CA VAL A 194 -1.60 0.70 11.90
C VAL A 194 -1.58 0.20 13.35
N PRO A 195 -2.57 0.56 14.19
CA PRO A 195 -2.59 0.18 15.59
C PRO A 195 -3.00 -1.29 15.76
N LEU A 196 -2.45 -1.94 16.79
CA LEU A 196 -2.91 -3.25 17.23
C LEU A 196 -4.42 -3.25 17.48
N GLY A 197 -5.14 -4.23 16.90
CA GLY A 197 -6.58 -4.38 17.04
C GLY A 197 -7.28 -4.66 15.71
N PRO A 198 -8.51 -4.15 15.51
CA PRO A 198 -9.29 -4.40 14.31
C PRO A 198 -8.61 -3.99 13.00
N ARG A 199 -7.89 -2.86 13.00
CA ARG A 199 -7.19 -2.37 11.80
C ARG A 199 -6.04 -3.30 11.40
N THR A 200 -5.18 -3.70 12.34
CA THR A 200 -4.16 -4.75 12.07
C THR A 200 -4.81 -6.03 11.58
N THR A 201 -5.93 -6.45 12.19
CA THR A 201 -6.66 -7.66 11.78
C THR A 201 -7.15 -7.57 10.33
N ALA A 202 -7.76 -6.45 9.95
CA ALA A 202 -8.21 -6.17 8.59
C ALA A 202 -7.05 -6.23 7.58
N THR A 203 -5.92 -5.58 7.91
CA THR A 203 -4.71 -5.59 7.08
C THR A 203 -4.14 -6.99 6.89
N LEU A 204 -4.06 -7.79 7.96
CA LEU A 204 -3.56 -9.17 7.88
C LEU A 204 -4.51 -10.07 7.10
N LYS A 205 -5.82 -9.91 7.29
CA LYS A 205 -6.84 -10.66 6.56
C LYS A 205 -6.81 -10.33 5.07
N TRP A 206 -6.71 -9.05 4.72
CA TRP A 206 -6.55 -8.61 3.32
C TRP A 206 -5.32 -9.27 2.70
N LEU A 207 -4.16 -9.19 3.38
CA LEU A 207 -2.90 -9.72 2.87
C LEU A 207 -2.92 -11.24 2.70
N ALA A 208 -3.49 -11.96 3.67
CA ALA A 208 -3.64 -13.41 3.61
C ALA A 208 -4.52 -13.85 2.43
N ASN A 209 -5.65 -13.18 2.21
CA ASN A 209 -6.55 -13.49 1.09
C ASN A 209 -5.91 -13.14 -0.27
N PHE A 210 -5.17 -12.03 -0.33
CA PHE A 210 -4.40 -11.67 -1.52
C PHE A 210 -3.36 -12.74 -1.86
N HIS A 211 -2.56 -13.19 -0.89
CA HIS A 211 -1.60 -14.26 -1.09
C HIS A 211 -2.25 -15.60 -1.42
N ALA A 212 -3.37 -15.96 -0.78
CA ALA A 212 -4.10 -17.20 -1.07
C ALA A 212 -4.62 -17.24 -2.52
N THR A 213 -5.06 -16.09 -3.05
CA THR A 213 -5.59 -15.97 -4.43
C THR A 213 -4.59 -16.45 -5.48
N PHE A 214 -3.29 -16.28 -5.21
CA PHE A 214 -2.22 -16.56 -6.17
C PHE A 214 -1.24 -17.64 -5.71
N LEU A 215 -1.43 -18.25 -4.54
CA LEU A 215 -0.47 -19.22 -4.00
C LEU A 215 -0.41 -20.46 -4.89
N GLN A 216 0.72 -20.62 -5.58
CA GLN A 216 0.96 -21.76 -6.46
C GLN A 216 1.18 -23.00 -5.63
N SER A 217 0.20 -23.88 -5.66
CA SER A 217 0.25 -25.18 -5.02
C SER A 217 -0.21 -26.23 -6.01
N ARG A 218 0.56 -27.32 -6.08
CA ARG A 218 0.36 -28.40 -7.06
C ARG A 218 -1.01 -29.05 -6.85
N PRO A 219 -1.71 -29.49 -7.93
CA PRO A 219 -1.14 -29.89 -9.22
C PRO A 219 -1.47 -28.99 -10.43
N SER A 220 -2.32 -27.98 -10.29
CA SER A 220 -2.69 -27.07 -11.39
C SER A 220 -2.32 -25.64 -11.04
N PRO A 221 -1.04 -25.25 -11.18
CA PRO A 221 -0.62 -23.88 -10.86
C PRO A 221 -1.36 -22.91 -11.78
N ILE A 222 -1.91 -21.83 -11.20
CA ILE A 222 -2.04 -20.58 -11.96
C ILE A 222 -0.62 -20.27 -12.42
N SER A 223 -0.32 -20.39 -13.70
CA SER A 223 0.97 -19.97 -14.24
C SER A 223 1.07 -18.47 -13.98
N LEU A 224 1.73 -18.08 -12.89
CA LEU A 224 2.04 -16.69 -12.59
C LEU A 224 3.03 -16.27 -13.65
N LYS A 225 2.50 -15.65 -14.70
CA LYS A 225 3.33 -15.07 -15.73
C LYS A 225 3.98 -13.82 -15.12
N PRO A 226 5.30 -13.69 -15.23
CA PRO A 226 5.97 -12.47 -14.86
C PRO A 226 5.32 -11.27 -15.58
N LEU A 227 5.19 -10.13 -14.88
CA LEU A 227 4.63 -8.93 -15.49
C LEU A 227 5.55 -8.34 -16.57
N SER A 228 6.78 -8.83 -16.67
CA SER A 228 7.75 -8.48 -17.72
C SER A 228 7.28 -8.83 -19.13
N GLU A 229 6.37 -9.79 -19.32
CA GLU A 229 5.72 -10.01 -20.62
C GLU A 229 4.97 -8.75 -21.12
N SER A 230 4.54 -7.88 -20.19
CA SER A 230 3.90 -6.59 -20.46
C SER A 230 4.83 -5.39 -20.19
N GLY A 231 6.14 -5.64 -20.04
CA GLY A 231 7.15 -4.61 -19.75
C GLY A 231 7.35 -4.30 -18.25
N GLY A 232 6.66 -5.00 -17.34
CA GLY A 232 6.81 -4.89 -15.89
C GLY A 232 7.99 -5.71 -15.31
N TRP A 233 7.92 -6.06 -14.03
CA TRP A 233 8.98 -6.78 -13.31
C TRP A 233 8.83 -8.31 -13.42
N ASP A 234 9.98 -9.01 -13.38
CA ASP A 234 9.99 -10.48 -13.38
C ASP A 234 9.57 -11.10 -12.05
N SER A 235 9.92 -10.42 -10.96
CA SER A 235 9.63 -10.83 -9.59
C SER A 235 9.01 -9.68 -8.83
N GLY A 236 8.36 -10.01 -7.71
CA GLY A 236 7.89 -9.06 -6.73
C GLY A 236 9.00 -8.44 -5.88
N THR A 237 8.59 -7.35 -5.26
CA THR A 237 9.27 -6.34 -4.44
C THR A 237 10.48 -5.63 -5.08
N HIS A 238 10.73 -4.40 -4.62
CA HIS A 238 11.95 -3.63 -4.92
C HIS A 238 13.17 -4.09 -4.12
N LEU A 239 13.01 -5.02 -3.16
CA LEU A 239 14.09 -5.51 -2.31
C LEU A 239 15.06 -6.42 -3.08
N CYS A 240 14.58 -7.22 -4.03
CA CYS A 240 15.39 -8.19 -4.78
C CYS A 240 16.67 -7.57 -5.34
N LEU A 241 17.82 -8.20 -5.09
CA LEU A 241 19.15 -7.69 -5.48
C LEU A 241 19.27 -7.34 -6.96
N SER A 242 18.56 -8.02 -7.85
CA SER A 242 18.55 -7.70 -9.29
C SER A 242 17.96 -6.32 -9.62
N LYS A 243 17.24 -5.71 -8.67
CA LYS A 243 16.68 -4.35 -8.78
C LYS A 243 17.45 -3.34 -7.92
N ARG A 244 18.56 -3.72 -7.29
CA ARG A 244 19.36 -2.87 -6.40
C ARG A 244 20.69 -2.50 -7.08
N PRO A 245 21.33 -1.38 -6.70
CA PRO A 245 22.68 -1.08 -7.14
C PRO A 245 23.63 -2.27 -6.87
N PRO A 246 24.45 -2.72 -7.84
CA PRO A 246 25.20 -3.98 -7.72
C PRO A 246 26.11 -4.10 -6.48
N LYS A 247 26.63 -2.98 -5.99
CA LYS A 247 27.54 -2.90 -4.83
C LYS A 247 26.84 -2.52 -3.53
N GLU A 248 25.52 -2.40 -3.52
CA GLU A 248 24.76 -1.97 -2.33
C GLU A 248 25.05 -2.89 -1.14
N ILE A 249 25.05 -4.19 -1.37
CA ILE A 249 25.21 -5.20 -0.32
C ILE A 249 26.64 -5.30 0.23
N ASP A 250 27.63 -4.83 -0.54
CA ASP A 250 29.05 -4.90 -0.13
C ASP A 250 29.34 -3.96 1.05
N THR A 251 28.53 -2.91 1.23
CA THR A 251 28.67 -1.95 2.34
C THR A 251 27.88 -2.35 3.58
N LEU A 252 27.13 -3.46 3.54
CA LEU A 252 26.18 -3.80 4.62
C LEU A 252 26.86 -3.87 5.99
N ALA A 253 28.00 -4.57 6.10
CA ALA A 253 28.70 -4.72 7.37
C ALA A 253 29.17 -3.37 7.94
N GLU A 254 29.70 -2.51 7.07
CA GLU A 254 30.12 -1.15 7.43
C GLU A 254 28.92 -0.28 7.86
N ASP A 255 27.83 -0.32 7.10
CA ASP A 255 26.61 0.44 7.38
C ASP A 255 25.99 0.06 8.72
N LEU A 256 25.97 -1.23 9.05
CA LEU A 256 25.51 -1.73 10.35
C LEU A 256 26.43 -1.29 11.48
N THR A 257 27.75 -1.41 11.31
CA THR A 257 28.74 -0.95 12.30
C THR A 257 28.54 0.52 12.61
N ASN A 258 28.46 1.34 11.56
CA ASN A 258 28.26 2.78 11.66
C ASN A 258 26.92 3.12 12.31
N PHE A 259 25.86 2.38 12.00
CA PHE A 259 24.56 2.58 12.64
C PHE A 259 24.61 2.28 14.14
N ALA A 260 25.16 1.12 14.53
CA ALA A 260 25.24 0.72 15.94
C ALA A 260 26.04 1.75 16.76
N GLU A 261 27.17 2.23 16.23
CA GLU A 261 27.98 3.27 16.87
C GLU A 261 27.22 4.59 17.04
N ARG A 262 26.50 5.05 16.00
CA ARG A 262 25.69 6.28 16.08
C ARG A 262 24.55 6.22 17.11
N PHE A 263 23.99 5.03 17.35
CA PHE A 263 22.80 4.86 18.19
C PHE A 263 23.08 4.15 19.53
N LYS A 264 24.35 3.86 19.88
CA LYS A 264 24.73 3.12 21.09
C LYS A 264 24.20 3.74 22.39
N ASP A 265 24.18 5.07 22.48
CA ASP A 265 23.73 5.80 23.68
C ASP A 265 22.22 6.10 23.67
N HIS A 266 21.51 5.67 22.62
CA HIS A 266 20.09 5.98 22.40
C HIS A 266 19.17 4.76 22.51
N HIS A 267 19.71 3.55 22.47
CA HIS A 267 18.98 2.34 22.81
C HIS A 267 19.94 1.23 23.27
N PRO A 268 19.69 0.55 24.40
CA PRO A 268 20.65 -0.33 25.07
C PRO A 268 21.17 -1.49 24.20
N TYR A 269 20.35 -1.96 23.26
CA TYR A 269 20.77 -3.01 22.33
C TYR A 269 21.96 -2.59 21.46
N PHE A 270 22.03 -1.35 20.97
CA PHE A 270 23.10 -0.96 20.04
C PHE A 270 24.47 -0.84 20.72
N ASN A 271 24.50 -0.68 22.05
CA ASN A 271 25.74 -0.76 22.82
C ASN A 271 26.12 -2.20 23.22
N SER A 272 25.25 -3.18 22.97
CA SER A 272 25.48 -4.55 23.39
C SER A 272 26.55 -5.25 22.54
N PRO A 273 27.28 -6.25 23.09
CA PRO A 273 28.18 -7.09 22.31
C PRO A 273 27.48 -7.75 21.12
N ARG A 274 26.20 -8.06 21.30
CA ARG A 274 25.37 -8.71 20.31
C ARG A 274 25.22 -7.86 19.05
N ALA A 275 24.74 -6.62 19.18
CA ALA A 275 24.61 -5.70 18.05
C ALA A 275 25.96 -5.43 17.36
N ARG A 276 27.04 -5.25 18.15
CA ARG A 276 28.39 -5.01 17.61
C ARG A 276 28.95 -6.18 16.81
N SER A 277 28.55 -7.41 17.13
CA SER A 277 29.02 -8.61 16.44
C SER A 277 28.25 -8.95 15.16
N GLN A 278 27.04 -8.42 14.97
CA GLN A 278 26.18 -8.78 13.83
C GLN A 278 26.85 -8.58 12.44
N PRO A 279 27.62 -7.49 12.19
CA PRO A 279 28.37 -7.32 10.94
C PRO A 279 29.33 -8.47 10.62
N ASP A 280 29.92 -9.09 11.64
CA ASP A 280 30.91 -10.16 11.52
C ASP A 280 30.28 -11.57 11.52
N ARG A 281 28.99 -11.68 11.84
CA ARG A 281 28.24 -12.96 11.95
C ARG A 281 27.64 -13.42 10.63
N GLY A 282 28.36 -13.21 9.52
CA GLY A 282 27.95 -13.71 8.20
C GLY A 282 26.70 -13.05 7.60
N VAL A 283 26.23 -11.93 8.15
CA VAL A 283 24.98 -11.25 7.72
C VAL A 283 24.96 -10.92 6.23
N VAL A 284 26.11 -10.58 5.63
CA VAL A 284 26.24 -10.31 4.19
C VAL A 284 25.92 -11.56 3.37
N ALA A 285 26.48 -12.71 3.75
CA ALA A 285 26.25 -13.97 3.05
C ALA A 285 24.80 -14.46 3.24
N ALA A 286 24.27 -14.34 4.47
CA ALA A 286 22.89 -14.65 4.77
C ALA A 286 21.91 -13.79 3.96
N ALA A 287 22.16 -12.49 3.84
CA ALA A 287 21.30 -11.59 3.08
C ALA A 287 21.33 -11.84 1.56
N ARG A 288 22.48 -12.24 0.98
CA ARG A 288 22.53 -12.68 -0.43
C ARG A 288 21.62 -13.88 -0.65
N LYS A 289 21.79 -14.92 0.16
CA LYS A 289 20.98 -16.14 0.07
C LYS A 289 19.51 -15.86 0.32
N ALA A 290 19.17 -14.98 1.27
CA ALA A 290 17.80 -14.57 1.52
C ALA A 290 17.14 -13.94 0.30
N SER A 291 17.83 -13.01 -0.36
CA SER A 291 17.31 -12.38 -1.58
C SER A 291 17.10 -13.39 -2.70
N GLU A 292 18.04 -14.33 -2.90
CA GLU A 292 17.93 -15.41 -3.89
C GLU A 292 16.78 -16.38 -3.57
N TYR A 293 16.67 -16.78 -2.31
CA TYR A 293 15.63 -17.69 -1.81
C TYR A 293 14.22 -17.10 -2.03
N LEU A 294 14.01 -15.85 -1.61
CA LEU A 294 12.70 -15.17 -1.66
C LEU A 294 12.26 -14.80 -3.08
N SER A 295 13.21 -14.70 -4.03
CA SER A 295 12.94 -14.36 -5.43
C SER A 295 12.94 -15.56 -6.37
N SER A 296 13.13 -16.77 -5.83
CA SER A 296 13.18 -17.99 -6.65
C SER A 296 11.82 -18.25 -7.34
N PRO A 297 11.77 -18.37 -8.67
CA PRO A 297 10.54 -18.66 -9.41
C PRO A 297 10.06 -20.11 -9.22
N THR A 298 10.83 -20.94 -8.50
CA THR A 298 10.50 -22.34 -8.19
C THR A 298 10.19 -22.56 -6.71
N HIS A 299 10.05 -21.47 -5.95
CA HIS A 299 9.77 -21.53 -4.52
C HIS A 299 8.42 -22.25 -4.26
N PRO A 300 8.34 -23.16 -3.27
CA PRO A 300 7.14 -23.95 -3.01
C PRO A 300 5.92 -23.10 -2.59
N HIS A 301 6.17 -21.96 -1.97
CA HIS A 301 5.15 -20.98 -1.56
C HIS A 301 5.10 -19.73 -2.46
N LEU A 302 5.47 -19.87 -3.74
CA LEU A 302 5.39 -18.75 -4.68
C LEU A 302 3.95 -18.27 -4.82
N THR A 303 3.73 -16.98 -4.63
CA THR A 303 2.45 -16.28 -4.83
C THR A 303 2.71 -14.94 -5.54
N MET A 304 1.67 -14.12 -5.69
CA MET A 304 1.83 -12.70 -5.99
C MET A 304 2.05 -11.94 -4.68
N VAL A 305 3.11 -11.14 -4.58
CA VAL A 305 3.31 -10.19 -3.46
C VAL A 305 3.00 -8.78 -3.93
N HIS A 306 2.49 -7.94 -3.03
CA HIS A 306 2.26 -6.51 -3.27
C HIS A 306 3.59 -5.80 -3.49
N GLY A 307 4.60 -6.09 -2.65
CA GLY A 307 5.98 -5.64 -2.80
C GLY A 307 6.30 -4.26 -2.23
N ASP A 308 5.28 -3.48 -1.87
CA ASP A 308 5.34 -2.22 -1.10
C ASP A 308 4.16 -2.12 -0.11
N TYR A 309 3.93 -3.16 0.69
CA TYR A 309 2.75 -3.28 1.56
C TYR A 309 2.89 -2.45 2.85
N LYS A 310 2.56 -1.16 2.80
CA LYS A 310 2.78 -0.16 3.87
C LYS A 310 1.56 0.74 4.11
N SER A 311 1.57 1.44 5.24
CA SER A 311 0.54 2.41 5.69
C SER A 311 0.07 3.39 4.62
N GLY A 312 0.98 3.98 3.85
CA GLY A 312 0.68 4.95 2.79
C GLY A 312 -0.13 4.38 1.62
N ASN A 313 -0.29 3.06 1.57
CA ASN A 313 -1.03 2.36 0.54
C ASN A 313 -2.38 1.81 1.05
N PHE A 314 -2.71 2.05 2.32
CA PHE A 314 -3.94 1.56 2.95
C PHE A 314 -4.97 2.67 3.10
N PHE A 315 -6.19 2.41 2.67
CA PHE A 315 -7.36 3.27 2.86
C PHE A 315 -8.39 2.53 3.71
N TYR A 316 -8.61 3.03 4.92
CA TYR A 316 -9.51 2.47 5.91
C TYR A 316 -10.85 3.18 5.88
N ASP A 317 -11.96 2.42 5.86
CA ASP A 317 -13.29 3.01 6.03
C ASP A 317 -13.45 3.45 7.50
N PRO A 318 -13.69 4.75 7.79
CA PRO A 318 -13.88 5.22 9.16
C PRO A 318 -15.08 4.58 9.87
N SER A 319 -16.08 4.11 9.12
CA SER A 319 -17.30 3.49 9.63
C SER A 319 -17.19 1.98 9.83
N ASP A 320 -16.23 1.32 9.19
CA ASP A 320 -15.98 -0.11 9.33
C ASP A 320 -14.50 -0.39 9.67
N PRO A 321 -14.18 -0.75 10.93
CA PRO A 321 -12.82 -1.05 11.34
C PRO A 321 -12.23 -2.31 10.68
N SER A 322 -13.05 -3.17 10.09
CA SER A 322 -12.66 -4.40 9.41
C SER A 322 -12.35 -4.21 7.92
N TYR A 323 -12.67 -3.04 7.36
CA TYR A 323 -12.45 -2.74 5.94
C TYR A 323 -11.11 -2.01 5.73
N VAL A 324 -10.36 -2.47 4.73
CA VAL A 324 -9.16 -1.81 4.21
C VAL A 324 -9.04 -2.04 2.71
N SER A 325 -8.99 -0.96 1.92
CA SER A 325 -8.64 -1.01 0.50
C SER A 325 -7.16 -0.70 0.32
N VAL A 326 -6.52 -1.37 -0.64
CA VAL A 326 -5.08 -1.24 -0.90
C VAL A 326 -4.82 -0.74 -2.32
N ILE A 327 -3.79 0.10 -2.49
CA ILE A 327 -3.36 0.69 -3.77
C ILE A 327 -1.85 0.53 -4.01
N ASP A 328 -1.38 0.99 -5.17
CA ASP A 328 0.03 1.13 -5.54
C ASP A 328 0.77 -0.18 -5.87
N TRP A 329 0.47 -0.73 -7.05
CA TRP A 329 0.96 -2.03 -7.54
C TRP A 329 2.31 -1.97 -8.27
N GLN A 330 3.09 -0.91 -8.03
CA GLN A 330 4.35 -0.62 -8.74
C GLN A 330 5.45 -1.66 -8.54
N TRP A 331 5.38 -2.41 -7.44
CA TRP A 331 6.37 -3.42 -7.04
C TRP A 331 5.81 -4.84 -6.96
N THR A 332 4.57 -5.00 -7.44
CA THR A 332 3.85 -6.27 -7.40
C THR A 332 4.46 -7.27 -8.38
N GLY A 333 4.47 -8.54 -8.00
CA GLY A 333 5.01 -9.60 -8.84
C GLY A 333 5.15 -10.93 -8.08
N PRO A 334 5.64 -11.99 -8.74
CA PRO A 334 5.87 -13.28 -8.10
C PRO A 334 6.85 -13.19 -6.92
N GLY A 335 6.51 -13.74 -5.76
CA GLY A 335 7.37 -13.75 -4.58
C GLY A 335 6.83 -14.61 -3.43
N VAL A 336 7.50 -14.56 -2.29
CA VAL A 336 7.12 -15.32 -1.08
C VAL A 336 6.35 -14.44 -0.10
N PRO A 337 5.23 -14.91 0.51
CA PRO A 337 4.37 -14.12 1.38
C PRO A 337 5.08 -13.32 2.49
N SER A 338 6.11 -13.92 3.06
CA SER A 338 6.91 -13.33 4.14
C SER A 338 7.60 -12.02 3.76
N THR A 339 7.77 -11.75 2.47
CA THR A 339 8.28 -10.48 1.94
C THR A 339 7.39 -9.30 2.31
N ASP A 340 6.07 -9.45 2.14
CA ASP A 340 5.11 -8.39 2.50
C ASP A 340 4.87 -8.35 4.02
N LEU A 341 4.93 -9.49 4.71
CA LEU A 341 4.77 -9.52 6.17
C LEU A 341 5.87 -8.75 6.91
N ILE A 342 7.14 -8.95 6.53
CA ILE A 342 8.22 -8.17 7.14
C ILE A 342 8.11 -6.70 6.77
N TYR A 343 7.72 -6.40 5.52
CA TYR A 343 7.50 -5.03 5.06
C TYR A 343 6.43 -4.34 5.92
N LEU A 344 5.29 -5.01 6.13
CA LEU A 344 4.20 -4.56 6.96
C LEU A 344 4.66 -4.28 8.40
N CYS A 345 5.38 -5.21 9.00
CA CYS A 345 5.88 -5.07 10.37
C CYS A 345 6.82 -3.87 10.52
N VAL A 346 7.78 -3.69 9.60
CA VAL A 346 8.79 -2.64 9.73
C VAL A 346 8.26 -1.27 9.30
N MET A 347 7.32 -1.23 8.37
CA MET A 347 6.85 0.02 7.76
C MET A 347 5.57 0.55 8.40
N ALA A 348 4.63 -0.31 8.80
CA ALA A 348 3.26 0.13 9.05
C ALA A 348 2.73 -0.18 10.45
N LEU A 349 2.98 -1.37 11.00
CA LEU A 349 2.39 -1.78 12.29
C LEU A 349 2.98 -1.01 13.47
N SER A 350 2.18 -0.82 14.52
CA SER A 350 2.64 -0.23 15.76
C SER A 350 3.66 -1.12 16.48
N ASP A 351 4.47 -0.53 17.36
CA ASP A 351 5.47 -1.28 18.13
C ASP A 351 4.83 -2.28 19.08
N GLU A 352 3.64 -1.97 19.61
CA GLU A 352 2.84 -2.91 20.41
C GLU A 352 2.43 -4.15 19.59
N ALA A 353 2.02 -3.97 18.33
CA ALA A 353 1.64 -5.08 17.47
C ALA A 353 2.83 -6.02 17.20
N CYS A 354 4.03 -5.49 17.01
CA CYS A 354 5.19 -6.33 16.69
C CYS A 354 6.01 -6.80 17.89
N GLY A 355 5.78 -6.23 19.08
CA GLY A 355 6.41 -6.70 20.32
C GLY A 355 6.20 -8.20 20.53
N ASP A 356 4.98 -8.68 20.30
CA ASP A 356 4.64 -10.11 20.19
C ASP A 356 4.15 -10.43 18.78
N TYR A 357 5.03 -10.27 17.79
CA TYR A 357 4.70 -10.46 16.38
C TYR A 357 4.22 -11.89 16.06
N GLU A 358 4.63 -12.90 16.82
CA GLU A 358 4.12 -14.27 16.63
C GLU A 358 2.60 -14.32 16.90
N SER A 359 2.17 -13.85 18.08
CA SER A 359 0.75 -13.90 18.48
C SER A 359 -0.10 -12.87 17.74
N ASN A 360 0.44 -11.68 17.46
CA ASN A 360 -0.32 -10.55 16.93
C ASN A 360 -0.26 -10.45 15.40
N VAL A 361 0.72 -11.07 14.74
CA VAL A 361 0.93 -10.95 13.29
C VAL A 361 0.93 -12.31 12.61
N LEU A 362 1.89 -13.18 12.93
CA LEU A 362 2.09 -14.43 12.18
C LEU A 362 0.97 -15.43 12.38
N ARG A 363 0.49 -15.65 13.62
CA ARG A 363 -0.62 -16.58 13.88
C ARG A 363 -1.94 -16.11 13.26
N PRO A 364 -2.37 -14.84 13.43
CA PRO A 364 -3.58 -14.36 12.77
C PRO A 364 -3.48 -14.43 11.25
N TYR A 365 -2.38 -13.97 10.67
CA TYR A 365 -2.15 -14.06 9.23
C TYR A 365 -2.21 -15.52 8.74
N HIS A 366 -1.54 -16.44 9.43
CA HIS A 366 -1.53 -17.86 9.06
C HIS A 366 -2.93 -18.49 9.14
N GLY A 367 -3.72 -18.13 10.16
CA GLY A 367 -5.11 -18.55 10.29
C GLY A 367 -5.95 -18.10 9.10
N PHE A 368 -5.93 -16.79 8.78
CA PHE A 368 -6.66 -16.25 7.62
C PHE A 368 -6.19 -16.86 6.31
N LEU A 369 -4.89 -17.13 6.18
CA LEU A 369 -4.34 -17.76 4.98
C LEU A 369 -4.87 -19.18 4.86
N ALA A 370 -4.78 -19.98 5.93
CA ALA A 370 -5.27 -21.36 5.95
C ALA A 370 -6.76 -21.47 5.63
N GLU A 371 -7.57 -20.51 6.07
CA GLU A 371 -9.00 -20.39 5.74
C GLU A 371 -9.24 -20.06 4.26
N ALA A 372 -8.43 -19.18 3.69
CA ALA A 372 -8.56 -18.74 2.30
C ALA A 372 -7.96 -19.72 1.28
N LEU A 373 -7.09 -20.64 1.71
CA LEU A 373 -6.42 -21.58 0.83
C LEU A 373 -7.37 -22.65 0.26
N PRO A 374 -7.25 -23.00 -1.04
CA PRO A 374 -8.02 -24.10 -1.61
C PRO A 374 -7.75 -25.44 -0.92
N SER A 375 -8.71 -26.36 -1.04
CA SER A 375 -8.55 -27.73 -0.52
C SER A 375 -7.31 -28.42 -1.12
N GLY A 376 -6.53 -29.09 -0.26
CA GLY A 376 -5.28 -29.75 -0.64
C GLY A 376 -4.04 -28.85 -0.63
N VAL A 377 -4.22 -27.53 -0.54
CA VAL A 377 -3.12 -26.56 -0.42
C VAL A 377 -2.78 -26.36 1.04
N ARG A 378 -1.47 -26.39 1.34
CA ARG A 378 -0.96 -26.20 2.69
C ARG A 378 0.28 -25.33 2.66
N TYR A 379 0.35 -24.42 3.61
CA TYR A 379 1.53 -23.64 3.95
C TYR A 379 1.72 -23.79 5.46
N PRO A 380 2.62 -24.68 5.91
CA PRO A 380 2.80 -24.95 7.34
C PRO A 380 3.28 -23.72 8.12
N TYR A 381 2.74 -23.51 9.33
CA TYR A 381 3.11 -22.37 10.17
C TYR A 381 4.62 -22.28 10.43
N ARG A 382 5.29 -23.43 10.58
CA ARG A 382 6.74 -23.48 10.77
C ARG A 382 7.50 -22.91 9.57
N GLU A 383 7.10 -23.26 8.36
CA GLU A 383 7.72 -22.75 7.14
C GLU A 383 7.46 -21.25 6.98
N LEU A 384 6.28 -20.76 7.37
CA LEU A 384 5.99 -19.32 7.43
C LEU A 384 6.94 -18.58 8.39
N VAL A 385 7.17 -19.12 9.59
CA VAL A 385 8.08 -18.52 10.59
C VAL A 385 9.53 -18.50 10.07
N ASP A 386 9.98 -19.60 9.48
CA ASP A 386 11.32 -19.71 8.89
C ASP A 386 11.50 -18.69 7.76
N GLU A 387 10.53 -18.60 6.84
CA GLU A 387 10.55 -17.63 5.74
C GLU A 387 10.41 -16.18 6.21
N PHE A 388 9.70 -15.92 7.32
CA PHE A 388 9.63 -14.59 7.93
C PHE A 388 10.99 -14.13 8.48
N LYS A 389 11.74 -15.03 9.12
CA LYS A 389 13.11 -14.78 9.55
C LYS A 389 14.04 -14.53 8.37
N ILE A 390 13.92 -15.31 7.29
CA ILE A 390 14.66 -15.09 6.04
C ILE A 390 14.35 -13.70 5.46
N ALA A 391 13.07 -13.32 5.39
CA ALA A 391 12.63 -12.02 4.92
C ALA A 391 13.13 -10.86 5.81
N ALA A 392 13.25 -11.06 7.12
CA ALA A 392 13.87 -10.11 8.04
C ALA A 392 15.33 -9.84 7.70
N VAL A 393 16.11 -10.87 7.36
CA VAL A 393 17.51 -10.70 6.94
C VAL A 393 17.61 -9.87 5.65
N ASP A 394 16.79 -10.16 4.63
CA ASP A 394 16.84 -9.40 3.37
C ASP A 394 16.33 -7.95 3.53
N PHE A 395 15.26 -7.74 4.29
CA PHE A 395 14.76 -6.40 4.58
C PHE A 395 15.78 -5.58 5.38
N HIS A 396 16.42 -6.19 6.38
CA HIS A 396 17.42 -5.55 7.20
C HIS A 396 18.62 -5.07 6.39
N ARG A 397 19.07 -5.88 5.42
CA ARG A 397 20.06 -5.45 4.43
C ARG A 397 19.61 -4.16 3.75
N TRP A 398 18.44 -4.17 3.12
CA TRP A 398 17.94 -3.00 2.40
C TRP A 398 17.80 -1.77 3.29
N LEU A 399 17.30 -1.94 4.52
CA LEU A 399 17.13 -0.84 5.45
C LEU A 399 18.48 -0.20 5.78
N ALA A 400 19.47 -1.03 6.13
CA ALA A 400 20.82 -0.59 6.47
C ALA A 400 21.49 0.18 5.33
N THR A 401 21.49 -0.40 4.13
CA THR A 401 22.23 0.10 2.97
C THR A 401 21.52 1.20 2.21
N SER A 402 20.19 1.29 2.31
CA SER A 402 19.42 2.23 1.48
C SER A 402 18.81 3.39 2.27
N ARG A 403 18.52 3.16 3.56
CA ARG A 403 17.63 4.04 4.30
C ARG A 403 18.24 4.62 5.56
N THR A 404 19.09 3.87 6.26
CA THR A 404 19.64 4.29 7.55
C THR A 404 21.11 4.73 7.53
N ARG A 405 21.77 4.67 6.37
CA ARG A 405 23.19 5.09 6.20
C ARG A 405 23.49 6.47 6.79
N THR A 406 22.64 7.44 6.49
CA THR A 406 22.78 8.85 6.89
C THR A 406 21.83 9.25 8.02
N MET A 407 21.11 8.29 8.60
CA MET A 407 20.12 8.58 9.63
C MET A 407 20.80 8.97 10.94
N THR A 408 20.30 10.05 11.54
CA THR A 408 20.74 10.59 12.83
C THR A 408 19.57 10.65 13.81
N VAL A 409 19.87 10.76 15.10
CA VAL A 409 18.86 10.97 16.16
C VAL A 409 18.04 12.24 15.91
N GLU A 410 18.68 13.30 15.42
CA GLU A 410 17.99 14.54 15.03
C GLU A 410 17.00 14.31 13.88
N SER A 411 17.42 13.58 12.83
CA SER A 411 16.54 13.27 11.70
C SER A 411 15.35 12.39 12.09
N MET A 412 15.55 11.50 13.07
CA MET A 412 14.49 10.68 13.65
C MET A 412 13.51 11.54 14.47
N GLY A 413 14.02 12.52 15.24
CA GLY A 413 13.20 13.53 15.91
C GLY A 413 12.33 14.31 14.94
N LYS A 414 12.92 14.85 13.86
CA LYS A 414 12.17 15.56 12.79
C LYS A 414 11.07 14.70 12.16
N SER A 415 11.34 13.40 11.99
CA SER A 415 10.39 12.43 11.43
C SER A 415 9.25 12.09 12.39
N ARG A 416 9.46 12.26 13.71
CA ARG A 416 8.40 12.15 14.72
C ARG A 416 7.50 13.38 14.72
N ASP A 417 8.07 14.56 14.51
CA ASP A 417 7.33 15.82 14.52
C ASP A 417 6.55 16.05 13.21
N ASN A 418 7.04 15.53 12.08
CA ASN A 418 6.43 15.65 10.76
C ASN A 418 6.06 14.27 10.20
N VAL A 419 4.98 13.71 10.71
CA VAL A 419 4.53 12.36 10.34
C VAL A 419 3.96 12.37 8.92
N ASP A 420 4.60 11.61 8.04
CA ASP A 420 4.13 11.33 6.67
C ASP A 420 3.68 9.86 6.59
N VAL A 421 2.49 9.64 6.05
CA VAL A 421 1.91 8.29 5.88
C VAL A 421 2.75 7.38 4.98
N ASN A 422 3.49 7.97 4.03
CA ASN A 422 4.38 7.27 3.11
C ASN A 422 5.70 6.86 3.77
N HIS A 423 5.99 7.40 4.94
CA HIS A 423 7.20 7.15 5.70
C HIS A 423 6.96 6.09 6.78
N GLY A 424 7.70 4.98 6.66
CA GLY A 424 7.58 3.87 7.58
C GLY A 424 7.92 4.24 9.03
N ILE A 425 7.27 3.56 9.99
CA ILE A 425 7.42 3.79 11.44
C ILE A 425 8.88 3.71 11.92
N TRP A 426 9.73 2.88 11.28
CA TRP A 426 11.16 2.80 11.57
C TRP A 426 11.88 4.16 11.54
N ARG A 427 11.39 5.16 10.77
CA ARG A 427 11.99 6.51 10.73
C ARG A 427 11.86 7.28 12.04
N ARG A 428 10.91 6.89 12.89
CA ARG A 428 10.54 7.60 14.12
C ARG A 428 10.54 6.70 15.37
N SER A 429 10.84 5.42 15.21
CA SER A 429 10.95 4.46 16.31
C SER A 429 12.30 3.75 16.29
N ILE A 430 13.14 4.05 17.28
CA ILE A 430 14.39 3.33 17.50
C ILE A 430 14.13 1.90 18.01
N GLU A 431 13.04 1.70 18.76
CA GLU A 431 12.56 0.40 19.22
C GLU A 431 12.26 -0.52 18.05
N ARG A 432 11.62 0.00 17.00
CA ARG A 432 11.35 -0.73 15.76
C ARG A 432 12.62 -1.25 15.09
N ILE A 433 13.63 -0.39 15.00
CA ILE A 433 14.90 -0.79 14.38
C ILE A 433 15.59 -1.83 15.26
N ALA A 434 15.64 -1.62 16.57
CA ALA A 434 16.21 -2.58 17.50
C ALA A 434 15.48 -3.94 17.46
N TRP A 435 14.16 -3.95 17.32
CA TRP A 435 13.35 -5.16 17.14
C TRP A 435 13.78 -5.94 15.89
N LEU A 436 13.93 -5.25 14.74
CA LEU A 436 14.37 -5.90 13.50
C LEU A 436 15.78 -6.49 13.65
N TRP A 437 16.70 -5.76 14.28
CA TRP A 437 18.06 -6.27 14.51
C TRP A 437 18.06 -7.53 15.40
N LYS A 438 17.24 -7.57 16.46
CA LYS A 438 17.09 -8.75 17.33
C LYS A 438 16.48 -9.95 16.59
N LEU A 439 15.51 -9.70 15.70
CA LEU A 439 14.93 -10.74 14.86
C LEU A 439 15.97 -11.33 13.88
N VAL A 440 16.79 -10.47 13.27
CA VAL A 440 17.89 -10.92 12.40
C VAL A 440 18.92 -11.73 13.17
N ASP A 441 19.22 -11.32 14.39
CA ASP A 441 20.10 -12.06 15.27
C ASP A 441 19.63 -13.48 15.56
N GLU A 442 18.33 -13.66 15.82
CA GLU A 442 17.70 -14.97 15.99
C GLU A 442 17.79 -15.79 14.69
N ALA A 443 17.52 -15.16 13.54
CA ALA A 443 17.65 -15.81 12.24
C ALA A 443 19.09 -16.30 11.98
N LEU A 444 20.10 -15.48 12.29
CA LEU A 444 21.51 -15.85 12.16
C LEU A 444 21.89 -17.00 13.09
N ASP A 445 21.42 -16.99 14.35
CA ASP A 445 21.65 -18.12 15.27
C ASP A 445 21.03 -19.42 14.73
N ASP A 446 19.84 -19.35 14.14
CA ASP A 446 19.16 -20.52 13.58
C ASP A 446 19.84 -21.03 12.31
N ILE A 447 20.40 -20.14 11.48
CA ILE A 447 21.24 -20.49 10.33
C ILE A 447 22.52 -21.19 10.81
N ASP A 448 23.21 -20.63 11.80
CA ASP A 448 24.46 -21.19 12.34
C ASP A 448 24.23 -22.59 12.95
N LYS A 449 23.07 -22.82 13.57
CA LYS A 449 22.67 -24.12 14.12
C LYS A 449 22.14 -25.10 13.05
N GLY A 450 21.96 -24.66 11.81
CA GLY A 450 21.35 -25.44 10.73
C GLY A 450 19.85 -25.72 10.91
N VAL A 451 19.19 -24.97 11.80
CA VAL A 451 17.73 -25.02 12.03
C VAL A 451 17.00 -24.33 10.89
N LEU A 452 17.49 -23.14 10.49
CA LEU A 452 16.97 -22.37 9.37
C LEU A 452 17.82 -22.64 8.13
N LYS A 453 17.19 -23.16 7.07
CA LYS A 453 17.87 -23.52 5.81
C LYS A 453 17.59 -22.46 4.76
N ILE A 454 18.66 -21.92 4.17
CA ILE A 454 18.63 -20.84 3.19
C ILE A 454 19.61 -21.08 2.06
#